data_AF-G5NMP9-F1
#
_entry.id   AF-G5NMP9-F1
#
_cell.length_a   1.000
_cell.length_b   1.000
_cell.length_c   1.000
_cell.angle_alpha   90.00
_cell.angle_beta   90.00
_cell.angle_gamma   90.00
#
_symmetry.space_group_name_H-M   'P 1'
#
loop_
_entity.id
_entity.type
_entity.pdbx_description
1 polymer ?
#
loop_
_entity_poly.entity_id
_entity_poly.type
_entity_poly.pdbx_seq_one_letter_code
_entity_poly.pdbx_strand_id
1 'polypeptide(L)'
;MLGEDEDISFHAARKRWYLQRSQEALKFRREKGAARKRANRLAKLPRDRQIYEMSRHIMKTLPPDEAYWCSPERLEQMAIQNLYQLELSLATPPPH
;
A
#
# COMPACT_ATOMS: atom_id res chain seq x y z
N MET A 1 10.92 -33.63 -20.04
CA MET A 1 12.27 -33.69 -19.42
C MET A 1 12.46 -32.38 -18.68
N LEU A 2 12.32 -32.41 -17.36
CA LEU A 2 12.69 -31.29 -16.50
C LEU A 2 14.22 -31.24 -16.51
N GLY A 3 14.79 -30.08 -16.80
CA GLY A 3 16.23 -29.85 -16.60
C GLY A 3 16.48 -29.86 -15.11
N GLU A 4 16.85 -31.03 -14.59
CA GLU A 4 17.44 -31.21 -13.28
C GLU A 4 18.76 -30.42 -13.27
N ASP A 5 18.94 -29.58 -12.25
CA ASP A 5 20.17 -28.83 -11.98
C ASP A 5 20.55 -27.70 -12.95
N GLU A 6 19.68 -26.71 -13.14
CA GLU A 6 20.21 -25.35 -13.31
C GLU A 6 20.75 -24.91 -11.94
N ASP A 7 21.92 -25.46 -11.58
CA ASP A 7 22.72 -25.07 -10.43
C ASP A 7 22.61 -23.56 -10.31
N ILE A 8 21.93 -23.10 -9.25
CA ILE A 8 21.79 -21.67 -9.00
C ILE A 8 23.18 -21.20 -8.64
N SER A 9 23.97 -20.88 -9.67
CA SER A 9 25.27 -20.26 -9.50
C SER A 9 25.09 -19.10 -8.55
N PHE A 10 26.00 -18.96 -7.57
CA PHE A 10 25.96 -17.86 -6.61
C PHE A 10 25.78 -16.50 -7.30
N HIS A 11 26.34 -16.33 -8.50
CA HIS A 11 26.13 -15.14 -9.32
C HIS A 11 24.69 -14.97 -9.82
N ALA A 12 24.02 -16.03 -10.26
CA ALA A 12 22.63 -16.00 -10.70
C ALA A 12 21.67 -15.73 -9.52
N ALA A 13 21.87 -16.37 -8.36
CA ALA A 13 21.15 -16.06 -7.13
C ALA A 13 21.30 -14.59 -6.74
N ARG A 14 22.55 -14.09 -6.70
CA ARG A 14 22.85 -12.71 -6.32
C ARG A 14 22.21 -11.70 -7.27
N LYS A 15 22.26 -11.95 -8.58
CA LYS A 15 21.60 -11.10 -9.58
C LYS A 15 20.08 -11.07 -9.39
N ARG A 16 19.45 -12.22 -9.16
CA ARG A 16 18.00 -12.32 -8.84
C ARG A 16 17.65 -11.55 -7.57
N TRP A 17 18.45 -11.69 -6.51
CA TRP A 17 18.25 -10.97 -5.26
C TRP A 17 18.32 -9.45 -5.44
N TYR A 18 19.36 -8.93 -6.11
CA TYR A 18 19.46 -7.50 -6.38
C TYR A 18 18.29 -6.97 -7.22
N LEU A 19 17.87 -7.72 -8.24
CA LEU A 19 16.73 -7.35 -9.06
C LEU A 19 15.44 -7.29 -8.24
N GLN A 20 15.19 -8.32 -7.42
CA GLN A 20 14.05 -8.37 -6.51
C GLN A 20 14.07 -7.17 -5.55
N ARG A 21 15.20 -6.89 -4.89
CA ARG A 21 15.33 -5.74 -3.99
C ARG A 21 15.11 -4.41 -4.69
N SER A 22 15.60 -4.26 -5.91
CA SER A 22 15.39 -3.05 -6.71
C SER A 22 13.91 -2.84 -7.05
N GLN A 23 13.21 -3.92 -7.40
CA GLN A 23 11.78 -3.89 -7.68
C GLN A 23 10.95 -3.60 -6.42
N GLU A 24 11.26 -4.24 -5.29
CA GLU A 24 10.63 -3.98 -4.00
C GLU A 24 10.80 -2.51 -3.60
N ALA A 25 12.01 -1.96 -3.69
CA ALA A 25 12.28 -0.55 -3.40
C ALA A 25 11.50 0.39 -4.32
N LEU A 26 11.36 0.04 -5.62
CA LEU A 26 10.57 0.83 -6.56
C LEU A 26 9.07 0.79 -6.24
N LYS A 27 8.52 -0.39 -5.91
CA LYS A 27 7.12 -0.56 -5.49
C LYS A 27 6.84 0.29 -4.25
N PHE A 28 7.69 0.18 -3.23
CA PHE A 28 7.58 0.98 -2.00
C PHE A 28 7.57 2.49 -2.27
N ARG A 29 8.50 3.00 -3.09
CA ARG A 29 8.52 4.44 -3.45
C ARG A 29 7.25 4.88 -4.17
N ARG A 30 6.73 4.04 -5.08
CA ARG A 30 5.49 4.33 -5.82
C ARG A 30 4.28 4.34 -4.90
N GLU A 31 4.17 3.38 -4.00
CA GLU A 31 3.10 3.30 -2.99
C GLU A 31 3.13 4.51 -2.06
N LYS A 32 4.31 4.87 -1.54
CA LYS A 32 4.49 6.06 -0.70
C LYS A 32 4.10 7.35 -1.45
N GLY A 33 4.49 7.47 -2.72
CA GLY A 33 4.10 8.60 -3.56
C GLY A 33 2.59 8.66 -3.82
N ALA A 34 1.96 7.51 -4.07
CA ALA A 34 0.51 7.41 -4.26
C ALA A 34 -0.25 7.76 -2.98
N ALA A 35 0.20 7.28 -1.82
CA ALA A 35 -0.36 7.61 -0.50
C ALA A 35 -0.29 9.12 -0.25
N ARG A 36 0.86 9.76 -0.48
CA ARG A 36 1.01 11.22 -0.31
C ARG A 36 0.11 12.01 -1.26
N LYS A 37 0.01 11.60 -2.54
CA LYS A 37 -0.91 12.22 -3.50
C LYS A 37 -2.37 12.10 -3.07
N ARG A 38 -2.77 10.95 -2.52
CA ARG A 38 -4.12 10.72 -1.99
C ARG A 38 -4.38 11.60 -0.79
N ALA A 39 -3.48 11.61 0.19
CA ALA A 39 -3.62 12.43 1.38
C ALA A 39 -3.73 13.94 1.05
N ASN A 40 -2.90 14.44 0.13
CA ASN A 40 -3.00 15.82 -0.36
C ASN A 40 -4.35 16.13 -1.04
N ARG A 41 -4.97 15.14 -1.69
CA ARG A 41 -6.31 15.29 -2.30
C ARG A 41 -7.40 15.31 -1.23
N LEU A 42 -7.31 14.37 -0.28
CA LEU A 42 -8.27 14.22 0.81
C LEU A 42 -8.27 15.42 1.76
N ALA A 43 -7.10 16.01 2.04
CA ALA A 43 -6.96 17.18 2.90
C ALA A 43 -7.76 18.41 2.41
N LYS A 44 -8.15 18.46 1.13
CA LYS A 44 -8.96 19.54 0.54
C LYS A 44 -10.47 19.33 0.70
N LEU A 45 -10.89 18.15 1.18
CA LEU A 45 -12.28 17.74 1.26
C LEU A 45 -12.80 17.81 2.70
N PRO A 46 -14.11 18.02 2.91
CA PRO A 46 -14.74 17.85 4.23
C PRO A 46 -14.59 16.41 4.75
N ARG A 47 -14.64 16.23 6.08
CA ARG A 47 -14.38 14.94 6.74
C ARG A 47 -15.27 13.81 6.21
N ASP A 48 -16.57 14.03 6.06
CA ASP A 48 -17.51 13.02 5.56
C ASP A 48 -17.11 12.54 4.15
N ARG A 49 -16.67 13.49 3.31
CA ARG A 49 -16.21 13.17 1.96
C ARG A 49 -14.87 12.44 1.96
N GLN A 50 -13.98 12.75 2.90
CA GLN A 50 -12.73 12.01 3.05
C GLN A 50 -13.00 10.53 3.40
N ILE A 51 -13.91 10.29 4.34
CA ILE A 51 -14.33 8.95 4.76
C ILE A 51 -14.91 8.20 3.56
N TYR A 52 -15.86 8.81 2.83
CA TYR A 52 -16.47 8.20 1.65
C TYR A 52 -15.44 7.81 0.57
N GLU A 53 -14.53 8.73 0.21
CA GLU A 53 -13.49 8.46 -0.79
C GLU A 53 -12.51 7.38 -0.32
N MET A 54 -12.18 7.34 0.98
CA MET A 54 -11.33 6.31 1.54
C MET A 54 -12.02 4.94 1.58
N SER A 55 -13.29 4.86 1.97
CA SER A 55 -14.10 3.64 1.93
C SER A 55 -14.16 3.07 0.50
N ARG A 56 -14.37 3.93 -0.50
CA ARG A 56 -14.34 3.54 -1.92
C ARG A 56 -12.97 3.05 -2.37
N HIS A 57 -11.90 3.63 -1.85
CA HIS A 57 -10.55 3.18 -2.12
C HIS A 57 -10.31 1.78 -1.53
N ILE A 58 -10.66 1.59 -0.26
CA ILE A 58 -10.48 0.34 0.47
C ILE A 58 -11.23 -0.79 -0.23
N MET A 59 -12.50 -0.62 -0.59
CA MET A 59 -13.27 -1.65 -1.30
C MET A 59 -12.68 -2.04 -2.66
N LYS A 60 -11.92 -1.15 -3.32
CA LYS A 60 -11.25 -1.46 -4.59
C LYS A 60 -9.96 -2.25 -4.41
N THR A 61 -9.33 -2.15 -3.25
CA THR A 61 -8.03 -2.79 -2.95
C THR A 61 -8.16 -4.00 -2.04
N LEU A 62 -9.32 -4.19 -1.41
CA LEU A 62 -9.59 -5.31 -0.53
C LEU A 62 -9.57 -6.63 -1.33
N PRO A 63 -8.99 -7.70 -0.78
CA PRO A 63 -9.14 -9.03 -1.36
C PRO A 63 -10.63 -9.40 -1.51
N PRO A 64 -11.02 -10.15 -2.55
CA PRO A 64 -12.42 -10.50 -2.79
C PRO A 64 -13.11 -11.17 -1.59
N ASP A 65 -12.38 -12.06 -0.90
CA ASP A 65 -12.90 -12.77 0.27
C ASP A 65 -13.21 -11.82 1.43
N GLU A 66 -12.33 -10.86 1.69
CA GLU A 66 -12.54 -9.84 2.72
C GLU A 66 -13.65 -8.86 2.31
N ALA A 67 -13.75 -8.53 1.02
CA ALA A 67 -14.76 -7.61 0.51
C ALA A 67 -16.17 -8.16 0.67
N TYR A 68 -16.33 -9.47 0.51
CA TYR A 68 -17.61 -10.16 0.67
C TYR A 68 -18.15 -10.06 2.10
N TRP A 69 -17.28 -10.17 3.10
CA TRP A 69 -17.65 -10.12 4.52
C TRP A 69 -17.53 -8.73 5.14
N CYS A 70 -17.23 -7.70 4.36
CA CYS A 70 -17.02 -6.35 4.86
C CYS A 70 -18.36 -5.63 5.07
N SER A 71 -18.76 -5.45 6.33
CA SER A 71 -19.94 -4.63 6.64
C SER A 71 -19.68 -3.15 6.38
N PRO A 72 -20.72 -2.33 6.13
CA PRO A 72 -20.58 -0.88 5.95
C PRO A 72 -19.88 -0.20 7.15
N GLU A 73 -20.20 -0.61 8.37
CA GLU A 73 -19.65 -0.06 9.61
C GLU A 73 -18.16 -0.40 9.74
N ARG A 74 -17.79 -1.66 9.44
CA ARG A 74 -16.39 -2.09 9.42
C ARG A 74 -15.61 -1.30 8.38
N LEU A 75 -16.19 -1.11 7.18
CA LEU A 75 -15.56 -0.34 6.12
C LEU A 75 -15.31 1.11 6.53
N GLU A 76 -16.28 1.74 7.20
CA GLU A 76 -16.15 3.10 7.70
C GLU A 76 -15.05 3.20 8.77
N GLN A 77 -15.01 2.27 9.72
CA GLN A 77 -13.94 2.22 10.73
C GLN A 77 -12.56 2.06 10.08
N MET A 78 -12.43 1.19 9.09
CA MET A 78 -11.19 1.02 8.32
C MET A 78 -10.80 2.32 7.59
N ALA A 79 -11.77 3.02 7.01
CA ALA A 79 -11.54 4.30 6.35
C ALA A 79 -11.02 5.36 7.33
N ILE A 80 -11.64 5.49 8.50
CA ILE A 80 -11.21 6.40 9.56
C ILE A 80 -9.79 6.05 10.01
N GLN A 81 -9.49 4.78 10.27
CA GLN A 81 -8.15 4.33 10.66
C GLN A 81 -7.09 4.64 9.60
N ASN A 82 -7.39 4.41 8.32
CA ASN A 82 -6.49 4.71 7.22
C ASN A 82 -6.24 6.22 7.07
N LEU A 83 -7.26 7.05 7.29
CA LEU A 83 -7.11 8.51 7.30
C LEU A 83 -6.13 8.95 8.40
N TYR A 84 -6.29 8.44 9.62
CA TYR A 84 -5.36 8.72 10.72
C TYR A 84 -3.93 8.26 10.43
N GLN A 85 -3.75 7.07 9.85
CA GLN A 85 -2.42 6.57 9.45
C GLN A 85 -1.78 7.47 8.39
N LEU A 86 -2.56 7.97 7.42
CA LEU A 86 -2.06 8.91 6.42
C LEU A 86 -1.63 10.23 7.06
N GLU A 87 -2.43 10.80 7.96
CA GLU A 87 -2.10 12.00 8.71
C GLU A 87 -0.79 11.82 9.51
N LEU A 88 -0.65 10.70 10.23
CA LEU A 88 0.56 10.38 10.99
C LEU A 88 1.79 10.23 10.08
N SER A 89 1.64 9.61 8.91
CA SER A 89 2.74 9.43 7.96
C SER A 89 3.20 10.74 7.28
N LEU A 90 2.33 11.75 7.28
CA LEU A 90 2.59 13.08 6.73
C LEU A 90 3.13 14.06 7.77
N ALA A 91 2.76 13.90 9.04
CA ALA A 91 3.39 14.62 10.13
C ALA A 91 4.89 14.28 10.11
N THR A 92 5.71 15.28 9.78
CA THR A 92 7.16 15.14 9.64
C THR A 92 7.75 14.41 10.84
N PRO A 93 8.69 13.44 10.67
CA PRO A 93 9.38 12.85 11.80
C PRO A 93 10.09 13.94 12.61
N PRO A 94 10.26 13.76 13.93
CA PRO A 94 10.93 14.76 14.78
C PRO A 94 12.31 15.10 14.21
N PRO A 95 12.73 16.37 14.25
CA PRO A 95 14.07 16.75 13.81
C PRO A 95 15.09 16.00 14.67
N HIS A 96 15.96 15.24 14.01
CA HIS A 96 17.15 14.63 14.60
C HIS A 96 18.28 15.66 14.68
#